data_AF-A0A016WCA5-F1
#
_entry.id   AF-A0A016WCA5-F1
#
_cell.length_a   1.000
_cell.length_b   1.000
_cell.length_c   1.000
_cell.angle_alpha   90.00
_cell.angle_beta   90.00
_cell.angle_gamma   90.00
#
_symmetry.space_group_name_H-M   'P 1'
#
loop_
_entity.id
_entity.type
_entity.pdbx_description
1 polymer ?
#
loop_
_entity_poly.entity_id
_entity_poly.type
_entity_poly.pdbx_seq_one_letter_code
_entity_poly.pdbx_strand_id
1 'polypeptide(L)'
;MRNCNILFPSFSFIFFTAMVTGHSLGGALASLAASYIIAEENINGSNVKLITYGQPRTGDATFSANHNKLVSYSYRVVHWRDLVPHIPMKGFEGYWHHNSEVFYPYNMEKGSNFTICQADESRHCSDGLLYDLSVYDHLHYFNKDVSKYGEDGCIDVDVTPPSSNV
;
A
#
# COMPACT_ATOMS: atom_id res chain seq x y z
N MET A 1 -5.62 25.85 18.45
CA MET A 1 -4.62 25.23 19.34
C MET A 1 -5.33 24.65 20.55
N ARG A 2 -5.47 23.33 20.64
CA ARG A 2 -5.88 22.65 21.87
C ARG A 2 -4.83 21.58 22.15
N ASN A 3 -4.06 21.79 23.23
CA ASN A 3 -3.11 20.84 23.77
C ASN A 3 -3.85 19.62 24.29
N CYS A 4 -3.47 18.43 23.82
CA CYS A 4 -3.78 17.17 24.47
C CYS A 4 -2.49 16.66 25.11
N ASN A 5 -2.38 16.78 26.43
CA ASN A 5 -1.31 16.15 27.19
C ASN A 5 -1.53 14.63 27.15
N ILE A 6 -0.71 13.93 26.37
CA ILE A 6 -0.64 12.47 26.41
C ILE A 6 0.43 12.10 27.44
N LEU A 7 -0.02 11.77 28.64
CA LEU A 7 0.78 10.99 29.59
C LEU A 7 0.81 9.56 29.08
N PHE A 8 1.96 9.07 28.62
CA PHE A 8 2.16 7.65 28.33
C PHE A 8 2.33 6.91 29.65
N PRO A 9 1.37 6.07 30.10
CA PRO A 9 1.65 5.14 31.17
C PRO A 9 2.51 4.02 30.59
N SER A 10 3.54 3.63 31.35
CA SER A 10 4.32 2.42 31.12
C SER A 10 3.39 1.21 31.02
N PHE A 11 3.08 0.76 29.81
CA PHE A 11 2.17 -0.37 29.58
C PHE A 11 2.95 -1.64 29.23
N SER A 12 2.68 -2.67 30.03
CA SER A 12 3.07 -4.06 29.85
C SER A 12 2.82 -4.55 28.42
N PHE A 13 3.75 -5.35 27.89
CA PHE A 13 3.77 -5.91 26.53
C PHE A 13 2.44 -6.58 26.13
N ILE A 14 1.61 -5.85 25.38
CA ILE A 14 0.51 -6.40 24.59
C ILE A 14 1.08 -6.65 23.20
N PHE A 15 1.04 -7.89 22.71
CA PHE A 15 1.43 -8.23 21.33
C PHE A 15 0.44 -7.59 20.35
N PHE A 16 0.70 -6.33 19.96
CA PHE A 16 -0.07 -5.64 18.93
C PHE A 16 0.69 -5.71 17.59
N THR A 17 -0.04 -6.03 16.53
CA THR A 17 0.46 -5.90 15.15
C THR A 17 -0.01 -4.57 14.58
N ALA A 18 0.91 -3.67 14.24
CA ALA A 18 0.61 -2.43 13.56
C ALA A 18 0.39 -2.67 12.07
N MET A 19 -0.74 -2.22 11.53
CA MET A 19 -1.01 -2.22 10.10
C MET A 19 -0.83 -0.80 9.57
N VAL A 20 0.09 -0.63 8.63
CA VAL A 20 0.39 0.64 7.98
C VAL A 20 -0.09 0.55 6.54
N THR A 21 -0.86 1.53 6.09
CA THR A 21 -1.43 1.55 4.75
C THR A 21 -1.54 2.96 4.23
N GLY A 22 -1.64 3.09 2.92
CA GLY A 22 -1.83 4.36 2.25
C GLY A 22 -2.02 4.16 0.76
N HIS A 23 -2.73 5.11 0.16
CA HIS A 23 -2.97 5.19 -1.28
C HIS A 23 -2.16 6.36 -1.87
N SER A 24 -1.64 6.19 -3.09
CA SER A 24 -0.92 7.24 -3.81
C SER A 24 0.30 7.75 -3.01
N LEU A 25 0.44 9.06 -2.83
CA LEU A 25 1.43 9.68 -1.94
C LEU A 25 1.38 9.09 -0.51
N GLY A 26 0.19 8.79 -0.01
CA GLY A 26 0.00 8.14 1.28
C GLY A 26 0.66 6.76 1.34
N GLY A 27 0.75 6.04 0.21
CA GLY A 27 1.48 4.77 0.11
C GLY A 27 2.99 4.95 0.30
N ALA A 28 3.58 5.98 -0.29
CA ALA A 28 4.99 6.30 -0.07
C ALA A 28 5.27 6.69 1.39
N LEU A 29 4.42 7.55 1.96
CA LEU A 29 4.52 7.93 3.37
C LEU A 29 4.32 6.72 4.30
N ALA A 30 3.43 5.79 3.97
CA ALA A 30 3.22 4.55 4.70
C ALA A 30 4.48 3.67 4.72
N SER A 31 5.21 3.54 3.61
CA SER A 31 6.46 2.76 3.59
C SER A 31 7.56 3.42 4.42
N LEU A 32 7.68 4.75 4.37
CA LEU A 32 8.60 5.48 5.24
C LEU A 32 8.22 5.32 6.72
N ALA A 33 6.94 5.45 7.04
CA ALA A 33 6.43 5.28 8.40
C ALA A 33 6.67 3.86 8.93
N ALA A 34 6.45 2.82 8.12
CA ALA A 34 6.71 1.44 8.53
C ALA A 34 8.20 1.21 8.86
N SER A 35 9.11 1.72 8.03
CA SER A 35 10.54 1.67 8.33
C SER A 35 10.91 2.47 9.59
N TYR A 36 10.32 3.66 9.75
CA TYR A 36 10.56 4.53 10.91
C TYR A 36 10.10 3.89 12.22
N ILE A 37 8.88 3.33 12.25
CA ILE A 37 8.31 2.66 13.43
C ILE A 37 9.20 1.50 13.88
N ILE A 38 9.71 0.69 12.95
CA ILE A 38 10.59 -0.44 13.30
C ILE A 38 11.94 0.05 13.82
N ALA A 39 12.51 1.08 13.16
CA ALA A 39 13.85 1.56 13.49
C ALA A 39 13.90 2.39 14.78
N GLU A 40 12.97 3.32 14.97
CA GLU A 40 12.99 4.28 16.07
C GLU A 40 12.29 3.74 17.33
N GLU A 41 11.10 3.13 17.16
CA GLU A 41 10.32 2.62 18.30
C GLU A 41 10.77 1.20 18.73
N ASN A 42 11.81 0.66 18.09
CA ASN A 42 12.39 -0.66 18.36
C ASN A 42 11.34 -1.79 18.37
N ILE A 43 10.33 -1.67 17.49
CA ILE A 43 9.29 -2.67 17.31
C ILE A 43 9.82 -3.78 16.41
N ASN A 44 9.59 -5.04 16.79
CA ASN A 44 9.95 -6.17 15.94
C ASN A 44 9.24 -6.07 14.58
N GLY A 45 9.98 -6.14 13.47
CA GLY A 45 9.42 -6.01 12.11
C GLY A 45 8.40 -7.07 11.71
N SER A 46 8.27 -8.17 12.48
CA SER A 46 7.17 -9.13 12.32
C SER A 46 5.83 -8.62 12.87
N ASN A 47 5.85 -7.61 13.74
CA ASN A 47 4.67 -6.95 14.29
C ASN A 47 4.22 -5.75 13.45
N VAL A 48 4.87 -5.46 12.31
CA VAL A 48 4.46 -4.39 11.40
C VAL A 48 4.11 -5.00 10.05
N LYS A 49 2.89 -4.71 9.59
CA LYS A 49 2.39 -5.10 8.28
C LYS A 49 2.15 -3.86 7.44
N LEU A 50 2.67 -3.87 6.22
CA LEU A 50 2.56 -2.77 5.28
C LEU A 50 1.84 -3.24 4.02
N ILE A 51 0.75 -2.57 3.67
CA ILE A 51 0.03 -2.76 2.41
C ILE A 51 -0.26 -1.38 1.82
N THR A 52 0.28 -1.09 0.64
CA THR A 52 0.09 0.20 -0.04
C THR A 52 -0.67 0.01 -1.35
N TYR A 53 -1.31 1.08 -1.83
CA TYR A 53 -2.10 1.07 -3.06
C TYR A 53 -1.60 2.16 -4.00
N GLY A 54 -1.17 1.80 -5.20
CA GLY A 54 -0.69 2.77 -6.20
C GLY A 54 0.49 3.60 -5.70
N GLN A 55 1.40 2.98 -4.94
CA GLN A 55 2.52 3.66 -4.31
C GLN A 55 3.58 4.08 -5.33
N PRO A 56 4.03 5.36 -5.34
CA PRO A 56 5.17 5.81 -6.14
C PRO A 56 6.51 5.33 -5.57
N ARG A 57 7.58 5.37 -6.39
CA ARG A 57 8.94 5.04 -5.92
C ARG A 57 9.32 5.98 -4.79
N THR A 58 9.70 5.39 -3.65
CA THR A 58 9.78 6.11 -2.36
C THR A 58 11.21 6.41 -1.92
N GLY A 59 12.20 5.65 -2.40
CA GLY A 59 13.60 5.85 -2.05
C GLY A 59 14.52 5.23 -3.09
N ASP A 60 15.82 5.21 -2.80
CA ASP A 60 16.83 4.62 -3.67
C ASP A 60 16.93 3.09 -3.48
N ALA A 61 17.80 2.43 -4.26
CA ALA A 61 18.07 1.00 -4.12
C ALA A 61 18.57 0.62 -2.70
N THR A 62 19.28 1.52 -2.03
CA THR A 62 19.75 1.31 -0.65
C THR A 62 18.59 1.27 0.33
N PHE A 63 17.68 2.24 0.23
CA PHE A 63 16.44 2.29 1.01
C PHE A 63 15.60 1.05 0.75
N SER A 64 15.37 0.69 -0.52
CA SER A 64 14.61 -0.50 -0.91
C SER A 64 15.17 -1.77 -0.26
N ALA A 65 16.48 -2.00 -0.38
CA ALA A 65 17.12 -3.18 0.20
C ALA A 65 17.05 -3.21 1.74
N ASN A 66 17.11 -2.05 2.40
CA ASN A 66 16.97 -1.96 3.85
C ASN A 66 15.51 -2.13 4.30
N HIS A 67 14.57 -1.53 3.59
CA HIS A 67 13.14 -1.67 3.82
C HIS A 67 12.72 -3.15 3.73
N ASN A 68 13.19 -3.87 2.71
CA ASN A 68 12.95 -5.30 2.53
C ASN A 68 13.44 -6.16 3.70
N LYS A 69 14.52 -5.75 4.38
CA LYS A 69 15.06 -6.45 5.55
C LYS A 69 14.30 -6.11 6.83
N LEU A 70 13.83 -4.87 6.95
CA LEU A 70 13.15 -4.37 8.15
C LEU A 70 11.69 -4.82 8.18
N VAL A 71 10.95 -4.60 7.10
CA VAL A 71 9.51 -4.83 7.01
C VAL A 71 9.24 -6.17 6.32
N SER A 72 9.15 -7.24 7.12
CA SER A 72 8.99 -8.61 6.59
C SER A 72 7.69 -8.82 5.81
N TYR A 73 6.61 -8.11 6.17
CA TYR A 73 5.32 -8.14 5.48
C TYR A 73 5.08 -6.78 4.83
N SER A 74 5.54 -6.61 3.60
CA SER A 74 5.39 -5.40 2.81
C SER A 74 4.86 -5.76 1.43
N TYR A 75 3.71 -5.22 1.03
CA TYR A 75 3.11 -5.46 -0.28
C TYR A 75 2.62 -4.16 -0.91
N ARG A 76 3.01 -3.95 -2.17
CA ARG A 76 2.52 -2.86 -3.01
C ARG A 76 1.45 -3.40 -3.94
N VAL A 77 0.22 -2.93 -3.80
CA VAL A 77 -0.89 -3.31 -4.66
C VAL A 77 -0.96 -2.33 -5.82
N VAL A 78 -0.90 -2.84 -7.05
CA VAL A 78 -0.91 -2.03 -8.27
C VAL A 78 -2.04 -2.49 -9.17
N HIS A 79 -2.84 -1.53 -9.62
CA HIS A 79 -3.95 -1.77 -10.53
C HIS A 79 -3.58 -1.43 -11.97
N TRP A 80 -3.53 -2.45 -12.83
CA TRP A 80 -3.37 -2.33 -14.28
C TRP A 80 -2.37 -1.26 -14.75
N ARG A 81 -2.82 -0.19 -15.40
CA ARG A 81 -1.98 0.84 -16.01
C ARG A 81 -1.86 2.09 -15.13
N ASP A 82 -1.98 1.92 -13.81
CA ASP A 82 -1.74 2.99 -12.84
C ASP A 82 -0.36 3.63 -13.07
N LEU A 83 -0.34 4.95 -13.29
CA LEU A 83 0.88 5.70 -13.57
C LEU A 83 1.74 5.96 -12.34
N VAL A 84 1.13 5.94 -11.15
CA VAL A 84 1.77 6.45 -9.94
C VAL A 84 2.91 5.54 -9.47
N PRO A 85 2.79 4.21 -9.52
CA PRO A 85 3.93 3.32 -9.29
C PRO A 85 5.11 3.56 -10.22
N HIS A 86 4.91 4.19 -11.37
CA HIS A 86 5.96 4.40 -12.35
C HIS A 86 6.67 5.75 -12.22
N ILE A 87 6.27 6.57 -11.23
CA ILE A 87 6.90 7.83 -10.90
C ILE A 87 7.57 7.80 -9.50
N PRO A 88 8.71 8.48 -9.30
CA PRO A 88 9.66 8.90 -10.34
C PRO A 88 10.09 7.73 -11.23
N MET A 89 10.56 8.00 -12.46
CA MET A 89 10.97 6.94 -13.40
C MET A 89 12.05 6.06 -12.79
N LYS A 90 12.08 4.78 -13.17
CA LYS A 90 13.07 3.81 -12.69
C LYS A 90 14.49 4.31 -12.91
N GLY A 91 15.28 4.41 -11.83
CA GLY A 91 16.67 4.88 -11.87
C GLY A 91 16.84 6.38 -12.09
N PHE A 92 15.76 7.15 -12.28
CA PHE A 92 15.82 8.61 -12.19
C PHE A 92 16.28 8.96 -10.78
N GLU A 93 17.38 9.70 -10.62
CA GLU A 93 18.00 10.01 -9.32
C GLU A 93 18.25 8.79 -8.41
N GLY A 94 18.26 7.58 -8.97
CA GLY A 94 18.41 6.33 -8.21
C GLY A 94 17.13 5.77 -7.57
N TYR A 95 15.96 6.35 -7.82
CA TYR A 95 14.68 5.87 -7.28
C TYR A 95 14.40 4.41 -7.69
N TRP A 96 14.03 3.61 -6.69
CA TRP A 96 13.82 2.18 -6.80
C TRP A 96 12.72 1.72 -5.86
N HIS A 97 11.90 0.78 -6.31
CA HIS A 97 10.88 0.19 -5.47
C HIS A 97 11.42 -0.83 -4.47
N HIS A 98 10.69 -1.01 -3.37
CA HIS A 98 10.88 -2.15 -2.47
C HIS A 98 10.11 -3.38 -2.97
N ASN A 99 10.45 -4.54 -2.42
CA ASN A 99 9.94 -5.85 -2.82
C ASN A 99 8.45 -6.00 -2.55
N SER A 100 7.90 -6.96 -3.28
CA SER A 100 6.58 -7.56 -3.26
C SER A 100 5.50 -6.67 -3.83
N GLU A 101 5.21 -6.91 -5.10
CA GLU A 101 4.11 -6.31 -5.82
C GLU A 101 2.98 -7.32 -5.96
N VAL A 102 1.75 -6.90 -5.66
CA VAL A 102 0.51 -7.60 -6.00
C VAL A 102 -0.12 -6.85 -7.16
N PHE A 103 0.04 -7.40 -8.36
CA PHE A 103 -0.40 -6.78 -9.58
C PHE A 103 -1.74 -7.36 -10.03
N TYR A 104 -2.72 -6.48 -10.22
CA TYR A 104 -4.03 -6.84 -10.78
C TYR A 104 -4.08 -6.48 -12.26
N PRO A 105 -3.95 -7.46 -13.16
CA PRO A 105 -4.17 -7.22 -14.57
C PRO A 105 -5.66 -7.01 -14.82
N TYR A 106 -6.03 -5.89 -15.45
CA TYR A 106 -7.39 -5.53 -15.89
C TYR A 106 -8.33 -4.97 -14.82
N ASN A 107 -8.86 -5.81 -13.91
CA ASN A 107 -9.87 -5.40 -12.93
C ASN A 107 -9.58 -5.97 -11.54
N MET A 108 -10.27 -5.42 -10.54
CA MET A 108 -10.11 -5.80 -9.12
C MET A 108 -11.43 -6.27 -8.50
N GLU A 109 -12.33 -6.81 -9.31
CA GLU A 109 -13.58 -7.37 -8.80
C GLU A 109 -13.31 -8.60 -7.90
N LYS A 110 -14.32 -8.99 -7.13
CA LYS A 110 -14.22 -10.19 -6.31
C LYS A 110 -14.01 -11.41 -7.21
N GLY A 111 -12.87 -12.09 -7.02
CA GLY A 111 -12.48 -13.25 -7.83
C GLY A 111 -11.60 -12.91 -9.04
N SER A 112 -11.23 -11.64 -9.22
CA SER A 112 -10.24 -11.25 -10.21
C SER A 112 -8.89 -11.90 -9.95
N ASN A 113 -8.21 -12.26 -11.05
CA ASN A 113 -6.87 -12.80 -10.99
C ASN A 113 -5.86 -11.70 -10.64
N PHE A 114 -4.85 -12.06 -9.87
CA PHE A 114 -3.70 -11.21 -9.57
C PHE A 114 -2.42 -12.03 -9.66
N THR A 115 -1.32 -11.33 -9.89
CA THR A 115 0.04 -11.89 -9.93
C THR A 115 0.84 -11.30 -8.78
N ILE A 116 1.51 -12.14 -8.00
CA ILE A 116 2.44 -11.69 -6.97
C ILE A 116 3.86 -11.78 -7.52
N CYS A 117 4.54 -10.63 -7.60
CA CYS A 117 5.95 -10.56 -7.92
C CYS A 117 6.77 -10.28 -6.67
N GLN A 118 7.51 -11.29 -6.19
CA GLN A 118 8.49 -11.12 -5.10
C GLN A 118 9.85 -10.64 -5.65
N ALA A 119 9.82 -9.53 -6.37
CA ALA A 119 11.02 -8.78 -6.75
C ALA A 119 10.71 -7.28 -6.76
N ASP A 120 11.74 -6.46 -6.63
CA ASP A 120 11.60 -5.00 -6.52
C ASP A 120 10.97 -4.34 -7.76
N GLU A 121 11.37 -4.76 -8.97
CA GLU A 121 10.97 -4.16 -10.24
C GLU A 121 10.77 -5.26 -11.32
N SER A 122 9.85 -6.18 -11.06
CA SER A 122 9.63 -7.35 -11.91
C SER A 122 8.91 -6.99 -13.21
N ARG A 123 9.52 -7.34 -14.36
CA ARG A 123 8.85 -7.26 -15.69
C ARG A 123 7.67 -8.22 -15.85
N HIS A 124 7.43 -9.12 -14.90
CA HIS A 124 6.24 -9.98 -14.88
C HIS A 124 5.01 -9.28 -14.27
N CYS A 125 5.20 -8.14 -13.61
CA CYS A 125 4.14 -7.31 -13.04
C CYS A 125 4.09 -5.94 -13.74
N SER A 126 3.77 -4.83 -13.03
CA SER A 126 3.48 -3.56 -13.70
C SER A 126 4.65 -3.01 -14.51
N ASP A 127 5.91 -3.26 -14.10
CA ASP A 127 7.14 -2.82 -14.84
C ASP A 127 7.27 -3.48 -16.24
N GLY A 128 6.44 -4.49 -16.54
CA GLY A 128 6.35 -5.11 -17.87
C GLY A 128 5.41 -4.38 -18.85
N LEU A 129 4.61 -3.43 -18.39
CA LEU A 129 3.66 -2.72 -19.23
C LEU A 129 4.37 -1.70 -20.13
N LEU A 130 4.00 -1.67 -21.42
CA LEU A 130 4.54 -0.71 -22.39
C LEU A 130 3.93 0.70 -22.26
N TYR A 131 2.74 0.79 -21.65
CA TYR A 131 2.03 2.04 -21.41
C TYR A 131 1.25 1.94 -20.09
N ASP A 132 1.53 2.86 -19.18
CA ASP A 132 1.16 2.89 -17.76
C ASP A 132 0.67 4.31 -17.38
N LEU A 133 -0.25 4.87 -18.16
CA LEU A 133 -0.63 6.30 -18.08
C LEU A 133 -2.07 6.53 -17.55
N SER A 134 -2.65 5.55 -16.85
CA SER A 134 -4.05 5.58 -16.44
C SER A 134 -4.21 6.20 -15.05
N VAL A 135 -4.73 7.43 -15.01
CA VAL A 135 -5.21 8.04 -13.75
C VAL A 135 -6.46 7.33 -13.25
N TYR A 136 -7.27 6.76 -14.14
CA TYR A 136 -8.47 6.03 -13.75
C TYR A 136 -8.12 4.80 -12.90
N ASP A 137 -7.17 3.98 -13.36
CA ASP A 137 -6.74 2.77 -12.66
C ASP A 137 -6.07 3.13 -11.31
N HIS A 138 -5.42 4.29 -11.24
CA HIS A 138 -4.90 4.83 -10.00
C HIS A 138 -5.98 5.18 -8.97
N LEU A 139 -7.15 5.64 -9.41
CA LEU A 139 -8.24 6.06 -8.52
C LEU A 139 -9.20 4.93 -8.15
N HIS A 140 -9.11 3.78 -8.81
CA HIS A 140 -10.06 2.67 -8.65
C HIS A 140 -9.37 1.43 -8.11
N TYR A 141 -9.78 1.01 -6.91
CA TYR A 141 -9.31 -0.21 -6.26
C TYR A 141 -10.51 -1.03 -5.79
N PHE A 142 -10.50 -2.32 -6.08
CA PHE A 142 -11.59 -3.25 -5.71
C PHE A 142 -13.00 -2.81 -6.13
N ASN A 143 -13.12 -2.26 -7.34
CA ASN A 143 -14.37 -1.70 -7.89
C ASN A 143 -14.94 -0.52 -7.07
N LYS A 144 -14.08 0.19 -6.34
CA LYS A 144 -14.42 1.40 -5.61
C LYS A 144 -13.55 2.54 -6.13
N ASP A 145 -14.16 3.68 -6.39
CA ASP A 145 -13.42 4.94 -6.47
C ASP A 145 -12.96 5.30 -5.06
N VAL A 146 -11.65 5.39 -4.86
CA VAL A 146 -11.04 5.53 -3.52
C VAL A 146 -11.47 6.83 -2.84
N SER A 147 -11.51 7.94 -3.59
CA SER A 147 -11.88 9.25 -3.07
C SER A 147 -13.35 9.28 -2.67
N LYS A 148 -14.22 8.84 -3.59
CA LYS A 148 -15.65 8.80 -3.33
C LYS A 148 -16.00 7.86 -2.18
N TYR A 149 -15.37 6.69 -2.12
CA TYR A 149 -15.56 5.75 -1.00
C TYR A 149 -15.19 6.37 0.34
N GLY A 150 -14.11 7.17 0.39
CA GLY A 150 -13.73 7.93 1.58
C GLY A 150 -14.73 9.04 1.93
N GLU A 151 -15.18 9.82 0.95
CA GLU A 151 -16.18 10.89 1.12
C GLU A 151 -17.54 10.33 1.60
N ASP A 152 -17.91 9.15 1.12
CA ASP A 152 -19.12 8.42 1.51
C ASP A 152 -18.99 7.72 2.89
N GLY A 153 -17.85 7.89 3.58
CA GLY A 153 -17.64 7.40 4.95
C GLY A 153 -17.21 5.93 5.05
N CYS A 154 -16.62 5.39 3.99
CA CYS A 154 -16.12 4.01 3.94
C CYS A 154 -17.22 2.95 4.17
N ILE A 155 -18.41 3.20 3.64
CA ILE A 155 -19.55 2.28 3.76
C ILE A 155 -19.64 1.44 2.49
N ASP A 156 -19.58 0.12 2.65
CA ASP A 156 -19.92 -0.79 1.57
C ASP A 156 -21.43 -0.79 1.36
N VAL A 157 -21.86 -0.18 0.26
CA VAL A 157 -23.24 -0.24 -0.21
C VAL A 157 -23.50 -1.63 -0.81
N ASP A 158 -23.41 -2.67 0.01
CA ASP A 158 -23.81 -4.02 -0.40
C ASP A 158 -25.34 -4.11 -0.41
N VAL A 159 -25.82 -4.65 -1.53
CA VAL A 159 -27.19 -5.05 -1.86
C VAL A 159 -27.97 -5.47 -0.61
N THR A 160 -29.10 -4.78 -0.36
CA THR A 160 -30.07 -5.14 0.68
C THR A 160 -30.26 -6.66 0.75
N PRO A 161 -30.11 -7.30 1.92
CA PRO A 161 -30.51 -8.70 2.05
C PRO A 161 -31.98 -8.80 1.63
N PRO A 162 -32.39 -9.87 0.89
CA PRO A 162 -33.80 -10.03 0.54
C PRO A 162 -34.61 -9.95 1.82
N SER A 163 -35.61 -9.06 1.81
CA SER A 163 -36.59 -8.93 2.88
C SER A 163 -37.03 -10.33 3.29
N SER A 164 -36.84 -10.70 4.55
CA SER A 164 -37.52 -11.85 5.13
C SER A 164 -39.02 -11.54 5.15
N ASN A 165 -39.66 -11.76 4.01
CA ASN A 165 -41.09 -11.81 3.86
C ASN A 165 -41.49 -13.29 3.84
N VAL A 166 -42.28 -13.64 4.87
CA VAL A 166 -43.01 -14.89 5.13
C VAL A 166 -42.21 -16.00 5.80
#